data_AF-A0A069IU89-F1
#
_entry.id   AF-A0A069IU89-F1
#
_cell.length_a   1.000
_cell.length_b   1.000
_cell.length_c   1.000
_cell.angle_alpha   90.00
_cell.angle_beta   90.00
_cell.angle_gamma   90.00
#
_symmetry.space_group_name_H-M   'P 1'
#
loop_
_entity.id
_entity.type
_entity.pdbx_description
1 polymer ?
#
loop_
_entity_poly.entity_id
_entity_poly.type
_entity_poly.pdbx_seq_one_letter_code
_entity_poly.pdbx_strand_id
1 'polypeptide(L)'
;MLVKDQLPRIFQANLARLFERVVQPAMEALPVHSSLESGEAATMDQFLVRAAAQVDNYTANEAAKAFTLILAATFERQLSIWARAVHRDDATDMPKARGFRELLAICAERAGIDVGHGGLGADLTEMFVVANVVRHGEGSSCEELKTIAPALWDEAANDYHDLLAGLPIASEHLRIRASDLVCYIRATTRFWGLADTLPMAVIDPPYRFATTGGETT
;
A
#
# COMPACT_ATOMS: atom_id res chain seq x y z
N MET A 1 14.17 -30.63 0.90
CA MET A 1 13.59 -29.28 0.90
C MET A 1 13.19 -28.95 2.32
N LEU A 2 13.88 -28.00 2.94
CA LEU A 2 13.55 -27.56 4.30
C LEU A 2 12.38 -26.59 4.22
N VAL A 3 11.55 -26.52 5.27
CA VAL A 3 10.40 -25.58 5.32
C VAL A 3 10.83 -24.14 5.07
N LYS A 4 12.07 -23.77 5.48
CA LYS A 4 12.65 -22.44 5.26
C LYS A 4 12.79 -22.07 3.77
N ASP A 5 12.99 -23.06 2.90
CA ASP A 5 13.15 -22.87 1.45
C ASP A 5 11.79 -22.54 0.79
N GLN A 6 10.68 -22.89 1.43
CA GLN A 6 9.32 -22.61 0.93
C GLN A 6 8.74 -21.28 1.44
N LEU A 7 9.39 -20.63 2.41
CA LEU A 7 8.85 -19.43 3.04
C LEU A 7 8.55 -18.31 2.06
N PRO A 8 9.45 -17.94 1.11
CA PRO A 8 9.14 -16.91 0.11
C PRO A 8 7.85 -17.21 -0.67
N ARG A 9 7.69 -18.45 -1.15
CA ARG A 9 6.50 -18.91 -1.86
C ARG A 9 5.23 -18.85 -0.99
N ILE A 10 5.33 -19.26 0.27
CA ILE A 10 4.20 -19.20 1.21
C ILE A 10 3.82 -17.74 1.47
N PHE A 11 4.79 -16.84 1.67
CA PHE A 11 4.55 -15.43 1.91
C PHE A 11 3.93 -14.72 0.72
N GLN A 12 4.41 -15.02 -0.49
CA GLN A 12 3.79 -14.58 -1.72
C GLN A 12 2.34 -15.05 -1.82
N ALA A 13 2.06 -16.34 -1.60
CA ALA A 13 0.71 -16.89 -1.66
C ALA A 13 -0.23 -16.29 -0.60
N ASN A 14 0.30 -15.95 0.57
CA ASN A 14 -0.46 -15.28 1.64
C ASN A 14 -0.86 -13.85 1.24
N LEU A 15 0.08 -13.08 0.68
CA LEU A 15 -0.18 -11.73 0.19
C LEU A 15 -1.17 -11.75 -0.98
N ALA A 16 -0.98 -12.67 -1.94
CA ALA A 16 -1.89 -12.85 -3.07
C ALA A 16 -3.33 -13.11 -2.60
N ARG A 17 -3.52 -14.07 -1.69
CA ARG A 17 -4.85 -14.38 -1.16
C ARG A 17 -5.45 -13.25 -0.35
N LEU A 18 -4.65 -12.53 0.44
CA LEU A 18 -5.11 -11.35 1.17
C LEU A 18 -5.60 -10.28 0.19
N PHE A 19 -4.84 -10.04 -0.88
CA PHE A 19 -5.23 -9.05 -1.87
C PHE A 19 -6.48 -9.48 -2.64
N GLU A 20 -6.45 -10.63 -3.31
CA GLU A 20 -7.52 -11.11 -4.18
C GLU A 20 -8.84 -11.38 -3.45
N ARG A 21 -8.80 -11.78 -2.17
CA ARG A 21 -10.00 -12.18 -1.43
C ARG A 21 -10.53 -11.14 -0.46
N VAL A 22 -9.72 -10.13 -0.12
CA VAL A 22 -10.09 -9.12 0.87
C VAL A 22 -9.92 -7.72 0.30
N VAL A 23 -8.70 -7.33 -0.05
CA VAL A 23 -8.42 -5.95 -0.49
C VAL A 23 -9.16 -5.64 -1.78
N GLN A 24 -9.02 -6.51 -2.78
CA GLN A 24 -9.56 -6.27 -4.10
C GLN A 24 -11.10 -6.20 -4.08
N PRO A 25 -11.83 -7.21 -3.56
CA PRO A 25 -13.28 -7.16 -3.53
C PRO A 25 -13.83 -6.01 -2.67
N ALA A 26 -13.15 -5.65 -1.59
CA ALA A 26 -13.57 -4.53 -0.75
C ALA A 26 -13.45 -3.20 -1.48
N MET A 27 -12.31 -2.94 -2.13
CA MET A 27 -12.12 -1.71 -2.90
C MET A 27 -13.01 -1.64 -4.14
N GLU A 28 -13.28 -2.76 -4.82
CA GLU A 28 -14.20 -2.80 -5.97
C GLU A 28 -15.67 -2.58 -5.57
N ALA A 29 -16.03 -2.82 -4.31
CA ALA A 29 -17.37 -2.58 -3.79
C ALA A 29 -17.61 -1.14 -3.32
N LEU A 30 -16.56 -0.32 -3.18
CA LEU A 30 -16.68 1.06 -2.72
C LEU A 30 -16.87 2.00 -3.92
N PRO A 31 -17.93 2.82 -3.95
CA PRO A 31 -18.09 3.84 -4.97
C PRO A 31 -16.95 4.85 -4.91
N VAL A 32 -16.46 5.26 -6.08
CA VAL A 32 -15.47 6.34 -6.21
C VAL A 32 -15.90 7.26 -7.34
N HIS A 33 -16.01 8.55 -7.03
CA HIS A 33 -16.41 9.61 -7.94
C HIS A 33 -15.17 10.38 -8.39
N SER A 34 -14.95 10.50 -9.69
CA SER A 34 -13.76 11.15 -10.26
C SER A 34 -13.73 12.67 -10.09
N SER A 35 -14.86 13.27 -9.70
CA SER A 35 -14.98 14.68 -9.37
C SER A 35 -16.15 14.87 -8.41
N LEU A 36 -15.98 15.79 -7.47
CA LEU A 36 -17.01 16.29 -6.58
C LEU A 36 -17.51 17.62 -7.14
N GLU A 37 -18.83 17.78 -7.21
CA GLU A 37 -19.43 19.05 -7.57
C GLU A 37 -19.39 20.01 -6.37
N SER A 38 -18.93 21.23 -6.59
CA SER A 38 -18.90 22.30 -5.58
C SER A 38 -19.96 23.37 -5.84
N GLY A 39 -20.26 24.16 -4.80
CA GLY A 39 -21.22 25.27 -4.86
C GLY A 39 -22.61 24.96 -4.27
N GLU A 40 -23.48 25.98 -4.27
CA GLU A 40 -24.84 25.87 -3.73
C GLU A 40 -25.67 24.88 -4.55
N ALA A 41 -26.38 23.98 -3.85
CA ALA A 41 -27.29 23.05 -4.49
C ALA A 41 -28.64 23.73 -4.74
N ALA A 42 -29.19 23.58 -5.94
CA ALA A 42 -30.50 24.14 -6.29
C ALA A 42 -31.67 23.40 -5.61
N THR A 43 -31.43 22.16 -5.15
CA THR A 43 -32.45 21.32 -4.51
C THR A 43 -31.83 20.49 -3.38
N MET A 44 -32.67 19.98 -2.47
CA MET A 44 -32.27 19.05 -1.43
C MET A 44 -31.69 17.75 -2.01
N ASP A 45 -32.32 17.19 -3.05
CA ASP A 45 -31.85 15.95 -3.67
C ASP A 45 -30.45 16.13 -4.26
N GLN A 46 -30.21 17.24 -4.95
CA GLN A 46 -28.87 17.57 -5.45
C GLN A 46 -27.85 17.72 -4.32
N PHE A 47 -28.23 18.36 -3.21
CA PHE A 47 -27.37 18.47 -2.03
C PHE A 47 -27.00 17.08 -1.47
N LEU A 48 -27.99 16.20 -1.31
CA LEU A 48 -27.79 14.84 -0.78
C LEU A 48 -26.90 13.98 -1.69
N VAL A 49 -27.05 14.10 -3.02
CA VAL A 49 -26.18 13.41 -3.99
C VAL A 49 -24.72 13.87 -3.85
N ARG A 50 -24.49 15.19 -3.77
CA ARG A 50 -23.13 15.74 -3.59
C ARG A 50 -22.50 15.31 -2.27
N ALA A 51 -23.27 15.35 -1.18
CA ALA A 51 -22.82 14.89 0.13
C ALA A 51 -22.49 13.39 0.13
N ALA A 52 -23.31 12.56 -0.51
CA ALA A 52 -23.04 11.13 -0.64
C ALA A 52 -21.72 10.88 -1.40
N ALA A 53 -21.47 11.57 -2.51
CA ALA A 53 -20.23 11.43 -3.27
C ALA A 53 -18.98 11.78 -2.45
N GLN A 54 -19.05 12.82 -1.61
CA GLN A 54 -17.95 13.17 -0.72
C GLN A 54 -17.69 12.07 0.33
N VAL A 55 -18.76 11.52 0.92
CA VAL A 55 -18.66 10.44 1.91
C VAL A 55 -18.14 9.14 1.28
N ASP A 56 -18.55 8.82 0.06
CA ASP A 56 -18.07 7.67 -0.71
C ASP A 56 -16.55 7.76 -0.93
N ASN A 57 -16.07 8.89 -1.45
CA ASN A 57 -14.65 9.10 -1.72
C ASN A 57 -13.80 9.10 -0.44
N TYR A 58 -14.31 9.70 0.64
CA TYR A 58 -13.65 9.64 1.94
C TYR A 58 -13.54 8.20 2.45
N THR A 59 -14.64 7.44 2.37
CA THR A 59 -14.68 6.03 2.80
C THR A 59 -13.71 5.17 1.98
N ALA A 60 -13.67 5.37 0.66
CA ALA A 60 -12.72 4.68 -0.23
C ALA A 60 -11.26 5.00 0.12
N ASN A 61 -10.95 6.27 0.40
CA ASN A 61 -9.60 6.69 0.81
C ASN A 61 -9.20 6.06 2.15
N GLU A 62 -10.08 6.08 3.15
CA GLU A 62 -9.81 5.47 4.46
C GLU A 62 -9.65 3.94 4.36
N ALA A 63 -10.46 3.28 3.53
CA ALA A 63 -10.28 1.86 3.23
C ALA A 63 -8.91 1.59 2.61
N ALA A 64 -8.48 2.40 1.64
CA ALA A 64 -7.18 2.27 1.01
C ALA A 64 -6.02 2.47 2.01
N LYS A 65 -6.09 3.49 2.87
CA LYS A 65 -5.13 3.70 3.97
C LYS A 65 -5.05 2.48 4.90
N ALA A 66 -6.19 1.93 5.29
CA ALA A 66 -6.26 0.74 6.13
C ALA A 66 -5.64 -0.49 5.45
N PHE A 67 -5.87 -0.70 4.15
CA PHE A 67 -5.26 -1.79 3.41
C PHE A 67 -3.76 -1.62 3.23
N THR A 68 -3.25 -0.40 3.03
CA THR A 68 -1.81 -0.13 3.02
C THR A 68 -1.17 -0.48 4.36
N LEU A 69 -1.79 -0.13 5.49
CA LEU A 69 -1.35 -0.55 6.83
C LEU A 69 -1.25 -2.07 6.95
N ILE A 70 -2.27 -2.79 6.50
CA ILE A 70 -2.33 -4.25 6.56
C ILE A 70 -1.23 -4.88 5.70
N LEU A 71 -1.05 -4.40 4.46
CA LEU A 71 -0.01 -4.89 3.55
C LEU A 71 1.39 -4.65 4.12
N ALA A 72 1.69 -3.43 4.56
CA ALA A 72 2.97 -3.07 5.15
C ALA A 72 3.29 -3.92 6.40
N ALA A 73 2.34 -4.04 7.33
CA ALA A 73 2.54 -4.81 8.56
C ALA A 73 2.67 -6.33 8.28
N THR A 74 1.94 -6.85 7.30
CA THR A 74 2.05 -8.25 6.89
C THR A 74 3.41 -8.53 6.28
N PHE A 75 3.86 -7.68 5.35
CA PHE A 75 5.15 -7.83 4.68
C PHE A 75 6.33 -7.67 5.65
N GLU A 76 6.32 -6.67 6.53
CA GLU A 76 7.35 -6.50 7.56
C GLU A 76 7.46 -7.72 8.49
N ARG A 77 6.31 -8.29 8.89
CA ARG A 77 6.29 -9.52 9.70
C ARG A 77 6.89 -10.71 8.95
N GLN A 78 6.60 -10.84 7.66
CA GLN A 78 7.17 -11.89 6.81
C GLN A 78 8.69 -11.73 6.67
N LEU A 79 9.19 -10.52 6.43
CA LEU A 79 10.63 -10.22 6.45
C LEU A 79 11.27 -10.61 7.78
N SER A 80 10.64 -10.24 8.91
CA SER A 80 11.12 -10.61 10.25
C SER A 80 11.17 -12.13 10.45
N ILE A 81 10.16 -12.87 10.00
CA ILE A 81 10.15 -14.34 10.07
C ILE A 81 11.25 -14.93 9.19
N TRP A 82 11.40 -14.41 7.97
CA TRP A 82 12.37 -14.93 7.02
C TRP A 82 13.81 -14.68 7.46
N ALA A 83 14.12 -13.45 7.90
CA ALA A 83 15.42 -13.10 8.47
C ALA A 83 15.81 -14.06 9.59
N ARG A 84 14.90 -14.34 10.53
CA ARG A 84 15.14 -15.33 11.60
C ARG A 84 15.39 -16.74 11.06
N ALA A 85 14.67 -17.15 10.01
CA ALA A 85 14.80 -18.48 9.44
C ALA A 85 16.13 -18.69 8.69
N VAL A 86 16.62 -17.65 8.01
CA VAL A 86 17.87 -17.72 7.24
C VAL A 86 19.12 -17.53 8.10
N HIS A 87 19.03 -16.80 9.23
CA HIS A 87 20.13 -16.62 10.19
C HIS A 87 20.17 -17.66 11.31
N ARG A 88 19.24 -18.62 11.34
CA ARG A 88 19.15 -19.62 12.42
C ARG A 88 20.39 -20.52 12.51
N ASP A 89 21.07 -20.76 11.39
CA ASP A 89 22.27 -21.61 11.32
C ASP A 89 23.55 -20.82 11.66
N ASP A 90 23.48 -19.48 11.67
CA ASP A 90 24.58 -18.56 12.00
C ASP A 90 24.35 -17.99 13.41
N ALA A 91 24.53 -18.85 14.44
CA ALA A 91 24.18 -18.58 15.83
C ALA A 91 24.86 -17.37 16.49
N THR A 92 25.81 -16.72 15.81
CA THR A 92 26.54 -15.55 16.30
C THR A 92 26.04 -14.21 15.77
N ASP A 93 25.14 -14.17 14.77
CA ASP A 93 24.83 -12.92 14.05
C ASP A 93 23.34 -12.78 13.71
N MET A 94 22.45 -13.02 14.67
CA MET A 94 21.06 -12.56 14.54
C MET A 94 21.08 -11.02 14.50
N PRO A 95 20.76 -10.38 13.37
CA PRO A 95 20.80 -8.93 13.32
C PRO A 95 19.77 -8.40 14.32
N LYS A 96 20.18 -7.48 15.19
CA LYS A 96 19.26 -6.67 15.99
C LYS A 96 18.56 -5.65 15.06
N ALA A 97 18.02 -6.11 13.94
CA ALA A 97 17.35 -5.27 12.97
C ALA A 97 16.18 -4.58 13.67
N ARG A 98 16.23 -3.26 13.73
CA ARG A 98 15.22 -2.39 14.34
C ARG A 98 14.46 -1.72 13.22
N GLY A 99 13.46 -2.43 12.71
CA GLY A 99 12.47 -1.89 11.80
C GLY A 99 12.66 -2.28 10.34
N PHE A 100 11.69 -1.84 9.54
CA PHE A 100 11.48 -2.30 8.17
C PHE A 100 12.68 -2.17 7.23
N ARG A 101 13.33 -1.01 7.16
CA ARG A 101 14.43 -0.77 6.19
C ARG A 101 15.61 -1.71 6.40
N GLU A 102 15.99 -1.93 7.66
CA GLU A 102 17.06 -2.86 8.01
C GLU A 102 16.67 -4.30 7.67
N LEU A 103 15.44 -4.72 8.02
CA LEU A 103 14.92 -6.04 7.66
C LEU A 103 14.90 -6.27 6.15
N LEU A 104 14.45 -5.27 5.38
CA LEU A 104 14.42 -5.33 3.93
C LEU A 104 15.82 -5.48 3.35
N ALA A 105 16.79 -4.68 3.80
CA ALA A 105 18.18 -4.75 3.35
C ALA A 105 18.80 -6.13 3.60
N ILE A 106 18.66 -6.65 4.83
CA ILE A 106 19.17 -7.98 5.21
C ILE A 106 18.57 -9.08 4.32
N CYS A 107 17.25 -9.05 4.14
CA CYS A 107 16.57 -10.05 3.34
C CYS A 107 16.96 -9.93 1.85
N ALA A 108 17.03 -8.72 1.31
CA ALA A 108 17.43 -8.48 -0.08
C ALA A 108 18.86 -8.93 -0.35
N GLU A 109 19.81 -8.58 0.51
CA GLU A 109 21.20 -9.00 0.42
C GLU A 109 21.31 -10.52 0.43
N ARG A 110 20.62 -11.18 1.37
CA ARG A 110 20.60 -12.65 1.47
C ARG A 110 20.02 -13.32 0.23
N ALA A 111 19.04 -12.69 -0.40
CA ALA A 111 18.38 -13.18 -1.61
C ALA A 111 19.15 -12.85 -2.91
N GLY A 112 20.15 -11.96 -2.85
CA GLY A 112 20.76 -11.38 -4.05
C GLY A 112 19.80 -10.50 -4.85
N ILE A 113 18.83 -9.85 -4.19
CA ILE A 113 17.84 -8.98 -4.83
C ILE A 113 18.40 -7.56 -4.96
N ASP A 114 18.48 -7.06 -6.20
CA ASP A 114 18.67 -5.63 -6.45
C ASP A 114 17.35 -4.88 -6.27
N VAL A 115 17.17 -4.28 -5.09
CA VAL A 115 15.99 -3.46 -4.77
C VAL A 115 15.94 -2.14 -5.55
N GLY A 116 17.06 -1.69 -6.15
CA GLY A 116 17.06 -0.50 -7.01
C GLY A 116 16.44 -0.79 -8.39
N HIS A 117 16.47 -2.05 -8.82
CA HIS A 117 15.96 -2.43 -10.13
C HIS A 117 14.43 -2.30 -10.22
N GLY A 118 13.96 -1.63 -11.27
CA GLY A 118 12.54 -1.55 -11.61
C GLY A 118 11.66 -0.87 -10.56
N GLY A 119 12.22 -0.03 -9.68
CA GLY A 119 11.47 0.73 -8.67
C GLY A 119 11.08 -0.04 -7.42
N LEU A 120 11.44 -1.33 -7.30
CA LEU A 120 10.99 -2.22 -6.22
C LEU A 120 11.20 -1.63 -4.81
N GLY A 121 12.41 -1.15 -4.52
CA GLY A 121 12.75 -0.56 -3.24
C GLY A 121 12.05 0.77 -2.97
N ALA A 122 11.75 1.54 -4.02
CA ALA A 122 11.00 2.79 -3.90
C ALA A 122 9.55 2.50 -3.52
N ASP A 123 8.87 1.59 -4.22
CA ASP A 123 7.48 1.21 -3.94
C ASP A 123 7.33 0.59 -2.54
N LEU A 124 8.26 -0.29 -2.15
CA LEU A 124 8.28 -0.90 -0.80
C LEU A 124 8.52 0.14 0.29
N THR A 125 9.40 1.11 0.03
CA THR A 125 9.68 2.20 0.96
C THR A 125 8.47 3.11 1.09
N GLU A 126 7.89 3.56 -0.03
CA GLU A 126 6.70 4.39 -0.06
C GLU A 126 5.55 3.75 0.72
N MET A 127 5.22 2.49 0.45
CA MET A 127 4.19 1.74 1.19
C MET A 127 4.39 1.81 2.71
N PHE A 128 5.63 1.66 3.17
CA PHE A 128 5.94 1.67 4.61
C PHE A 128 5.88 3.08 5.21
N VAL A 129 6.35 4.10 4.49
CA VAL A 129 6.24 5.50 4.97
C VAL A 129 4.77 5.92 4.99
N VAL A 130 3.97 5.58 3.98
CA VAL A 130 2.50 5.75 3.98
C VAL A 130 1.88 5.12 5.21
N ALA A 131 2.20 3.85 5.49
CA ALA A 131 1.67 3.15 6.67
C ALA A 131 2.03 3.87 7.98
N ASN A 132 3.21 4.48 8.09
CA ASN A 132 3.59 5.26 9.27
C ASN A 132 2.82 6.58 9.36
N VAL A 133 2.63 7.30 8.26
CA VAL A 133 1.82 8.52 8.22
C VAL A 133 0.37 8.22 8.60
N VAL A 134 -0.24 7.17 8.05
CA VAL A 134 -1.60 6.76 8.41
C VAL A 134 -1.71 6.42 9.90
N ARG A 135 -0.68 5.80 10.50
CA ARG A 135 -0.70 5.41 11.92
C ARG A 135 -0.45 6.56 12.88
N HIS A 136 0.42 7.50 12.52
CA HIS A 136 0.98 8.49 13.44
C HIS A 136 0.60 9.94 13.11
N GLY A 137 0.09 10.20 11.91
CA GLY A 137 -0.22 11.54 11.44
C GLY A 137 1.02 12.35 11.09
N GLU A 138 1.04 13.60 11.55
CA GLU A 138 2.15 14.53 11.34
C GLU A 138 3.47 14.04 11.98
N GLY A 139 4.59 14.42 11.36
CA GLY A 139 5.93 14.11 11.86
C GLY A 139 6.92 13.82 10.74
N SER A 140 8.06 13.23 11.10
CA SER A 140 9.16 12.96 10.15
C SER A 140 8.74 12.09 8.98
N SER A 141 7.86 11.09 9.20
CA SER A 141 7.34 10.26 8.10
C SER A 141 6.42 11.04 7.16
N CYS A 142 5.68 12.05 7.64
CA CYS A 142 4.84 12.89 6.79
C CYS A 142 5.72 13.75 5.87
N GLU A 143 6.76 14.38 6.44
CA GLU A 143 7.72 15.18 5.67
C GLU A 143 8.54 14.34 4.67
N GLU A 144 8.93 13.14 5.09
CA GLU A 144 9.59 12.18 4.20
C GLU A 144 8.68 11.77 3.05
N LEU A 145 7.42 11.44 3.34
CA LEU A 145 6.47 11.00 2.33
C LEU A 145 6.15 12.12 1.32
N LYS A 146 6.01 13.38 1.77
CA LYS A 146 5.87 14.54 0.86
C LYS A 146 7.04 14.66 -0.11
N THR A 147 8.24 14.26 0.32
CA THR A 147 9.44 14.31 -0.53
C THR A 147 9.46 13.18 -1.56
N ILE A 148 9.13 11.95 -1.15
CA ILE A 148 9.26 10.77 -2.03
C ILE A 148 8.03 10.51 -2.89
N ALA A 149 6.84 10.94 -2.46
CA ALA A 149 5.56 10.70 -3.13
C ALA A 149 4.62 11.94 -3.02
N PRO A 150 5.03 13.12 -3.54
CA PRO A 150 4.21 14.32 -3.47
C PRO A 150 2.85 14.18 -4.16
N ALA A 151 2.72 13.28 -5.12
CA ALA A 151 1.47 13.00 -5.84
C ALA A 151 0.33 12.50 -4.93
N LEU A 152 0.63 12.02 -3.72
CA LEU A 152 -0.38 11.61 -2.74
C LEU A 152 -1.10 12.80 -2.06
N TRP A 153 -0.64 14.03 -2.31
CA TRP A 153 -1.24 15.29 -1.86
C TRP A 153 -1.60 16.21 -3.03
N ASP A 154 -2.19 15.66 -4.08
CA ASP A 154 -2.66 16.47 -5.20
C ASP A 154 -3.77 17.44 -4.75
N GLU A 155 -3.37 18.66 -4.37
CA GLU A 155 -4.25 19.74 -3.91
C GLU A 155 -5.18 20.25 -5.02
N ALA A 156 -4.85 19.98 -6.28
CA ALA A 156 -5.67 20.36 -7.43
C ALA A 156 -6.72 19.30 -7.78
N ALA A 157 -6.76 18.18 -7.05
CA ALA A 157 -7.66 17.09 -7.34
C ALA A 157 -9.10 17.41 -6.94
N ASN A 158 -10.03 17.24 -7.88
CA ASN A 158 -11.44 17.62 -7.70
C ASN A 158 -12.29 16.56 -6.99
N ASP A 159 -11.72 15.42 -6.64
CA ASP A 159 -12.39 14.25 -6.07
C ASP A 159 -12.25 14.15 -4.54
N TYR A 160 -11.71 15.17 -3.87
CA TYR A 160 -11.67 15.23 -2.41
C TYR A 160 -11.76 16.67 -1.91
N HIS A 161 -12.50 16.87 -0.82
CA HIS A 161 -12.64 18.15 -0.16
C HIS A 161 -12.39 17.98 1.33
N ASP A 162 -11.78 19.00 1.93
CA ASP A 162 -11.47 18.99 3.36
C ASP A 162 -12.73 18.89 4.21
N LEU A 163 -12.65 18.05 5.24
CA LEU A 163 -13.73 17.88 6.20
C LEU A 163 -13.83 19.05 7.16
N LEU A 164 -12.72 19.76 7.39
CA LEU A 164 -12.64 20.86 8.34
C LEU A 164 -12.08 22.12 7.67
N ALA A 165 -12.81 23.22 7.79
CA ALA A 165 -12.29 24.52 7.39
C ALA A 165 -11.16 24.95 8.34
N GLY A 166 -10.00 25.31 7.80
CA GLY A 166 -8.86 25.72 8.61
C GLY A 166 -7.52 25.59 7.89
N LEU A 167 -6.44 25.60 8.67
CA LEU A 167 -5.11 25.27 8.18
C LEU A 167 -5.07 23.77 7.85
N PRO A 168 -4.78 23.38 6.59
CA PRO A 168 -4.66 21.99 6.19
C PRO A 168 -3.64 21.24 7.04
N ILE A 169 -4.01 20.06 7.54
CA ILE A 169 -3.08 19.13 8.19
C ILE A 169 -2.71 18.08 7.14
N ALA A 170 -1.46 18.06 6.70
CA ALA A 170 -1.05 17.25 5.55
C ALA A 170 -1.45 15.77 5.67
N SER A 171 -1.24 15.14 6.82
CA SER A 171 -1.61 13.74 7.06
C SER A 171 -3.11 13.45 6.92
N GLU A 172 -3.99 14.41 7.20
CA GLU A 172 -5.45 14.26 7.02
C GLU A 172 -5.84 14.26 5.54
N HIS A 173 -5.01 14.90 4.70
CA HIS A 173 -5.23 15.04 3.26
C HIS A 173 -4.50 13.98 2.45
N LEU A 174 -3.81 13.04 3.09
CA LEU A 174 -3.13 11.95 2.40
C LEU A 174 -4.14 11.14 1.57
N ARG A 175 -3.87 10.98 0.27
CA ARG A 175 -4.75 10.30 -0.67
C ARG A 175 -4.11 9.03 -1.19
N ILE A 176 -4.71 7.89 -0.87
CA ILE A 176 -4.29 6.59 -1.39
C ILE A 176 -5.35 6.10 -2.37
N ARG A 177 -4.95 5.94 -3.63
CA ARG A 177 -5.79 5.43 -4.71
C ARG A 177 -5.67 3.92 -4.81
N ALA A 178 -6.65 3.31 -5.45
CA ALA A 178 -6.62 1.88 -5.75
C ALA A 178 -5.37 1.49 -6.59
N SER A 179 -4.89 2.37 -7.47
CA SER A 179 -3.64 2.18 -8.21
C SER A 179 -2.42 2.02 -7.31
N ASP A 180 -2.38 2.72 -6.17
CA ASP A 180 -1.25 2.71 -5.26
C ASP A 180 -1.21 1.38 -4.50
N LEU A 181 -2.38 0.87 -4.08
CA LEU A 181 -2.51 -0.48 -3.54
C LEU A 181 -2.04 -1.55 -4.54
N VAL A 182 -2.35 -1.40 -5.83
CA VAL A 182 -1.86 -2.30 -6.89
C VAL A 182 -0.34 -2.24 -6.99
N CYS A 183 0.25 -1.03 -6.90
CA CYS A 183 1.69 -0.86 -6.88
C CYS A 183 2.31 -1.61 -5.69
N TYR A 184 1.78 -1.42 -4.48
CA TYR A 184 2.30 -2.01 -3.26
C TYR A 184 2.18 -3.54 -3.22
N ILE A 185 1.06 -4.12 -3.66
CA ILE A 185 0.95 -5.59 -3.73
C ILE A 185 1.89 -6.16 -4.79
N ARG A 186 2.08 -5.50 -5.94
CA ARG A 186 3.04 -5.93 -6.96
C ARG A 186 4.46 -5.90 -6.43
N ALA A 187 4.85 -4.83 -5.72
CA ALA A 187 6.17 -4.71 -5.12
C ALA A 187 6.45 -5.81 -4.08
N THR A 188 5.52 -6.03 -3.14
CA THR A 188 5.69 -7.06 -2.09
C THR A 188 5.71 -8.48 -2.67
N THR A 189 4.89 -8.76 -3.68
CA THR A 189 4.86 -10.08 -4.33
C THR A 189 6.07 -10.31 -5.24
N ARG A 190 6.54 -9.28 -5.96
CA ARG A 190 7.78 -9.31 -6.75
C ARG A 190 8.98 -9.59 -5.86
N PHE A 191 9.08 -8.94 -4.69
CA PHE A 191 10.13 -9.21 -3.72
C PHE A 191 10.20 -10.70 -3.35
N TRP A 192 9.06 -11.29 -2.97
CA TRP A 192 9.02 -12.71 -2.61
C TRP A 192 9.21 -13.65 -3.81
N GLY A 193 8.79 -13.23 -5.00
CA GLY A 193 9.03 -13.96 -6.25
C GLY A 193 10.51 -14.05 -6.58
N LEU A 194 11.24 -12.95 -6.41
CA LEU A 194 12.70 -12.90 -6.59
C LEU A 194 13.43 -13.71 -5.51
N ALA A 195 12.89 -13.75 -4.29
CA ALA A 195 13.44 -14.57 -3.20
C ALA A 195 13.11 -16.07 -3.31
N ASP A 196 12.12 -16.46 -4.13
CA ASP A 196 11.73 -17.85 -4.32
C ASP A 196 12.65 -18.55 -5.34
N THR A 197 13.49 -19.45 -4.84
CA THR A 197 14.45 -20.21 -5.66
C THR A 197 13.84 -21.46 -6.29
N LEU A 198 12.57 -21.76 -6.00
CA LEU A 198 11.89 -22.94 -6.52
C LEU A 198 11.32 -22.68 -7.94
N PRO A 199 11.18 -23.71 -8.78
CA PRO A 199 10.61 -23.56 -10.13
C PRO A 199 9.23 -22.91 -10.11
N MET A 200 8.93 -22.11 -11.14
CA MET A 200 7.65 -21.40 -11.31
C MET A 200 7.41 -20.26 -10.29
N ALA A 201 8.47 -19.70 -9.70
CA ALA A 201 8.37 -18.47 -8.93
C ALA A 201 7.73 -17.35 -9.77
N VAL A 202 6.74 -16.67 -9.21
CA VAL A 202 6.03 -15.59 -9.90
C VAL A 202 6.69 -14.26 -9.54
N ILE A 203 7.30 -13.57 -10.51
CA ILE A 203 7.95 -12.28 -10.26
C ILE A 203 6.98 -11.12 -10.54
N ASP A 204 6.16 -11.24 -11.58
CA ASP A 204 5.28 -10.18 -12.06
C ASP A 204 3.82 -10.62 -12.14
N PRO A 205 3.11 -10.64 -11.00
CA PRO A 205 1.70 -10.98 -10.98
C PRO A 205 0.83 -9.85 -11.57
N PRO A 206 -0.20 -10.19 -12.39
CA PRO A 206 -1.00 -9.22 -13.14
C PRO A 206 -2.11 -8.57 -12.29
N TYR A 207 -1.82 -8.15 -11.05
CA TYR A 207 -2.82 -7.50 -10.20
C TYR A 207 -3.37 -6.24 -10.85
N ARG A 208 -4.68 -6.08 -10.80
CA ARG A 208 -5.40 -4.92 -11.33
C ARG A 208 -6.77 -4.85 -10.67
N PHE A 209 -7.25 -3.63 -10.48
CA PHE A 209 -8.66 -3.39 -10.21
C PHE A 209 -9.45 -3.42 -11.52
N ALA A 210 -10.70 -3.88 -11.49
CA ALA A 210 -11.60 -3.67 -12.61
C ALA A 210 -11.78 -2.15 -12.82
N THR A 211 -11.62 -1.67 -14.06
CA THR A 211 -12.09 -0.33 -14.43
C THR A 211 -13.60 -0.36 -14.41
N THR A 212 -14.23 0.09 -13.32
CA THR A 212 -15.63 0.47 -13.35
C THR A 212 -15.75 1.68 -14.25
N GLY A 213 -16.23 1.44 -15.48
CA GLY A 213 -16.50 2.48 -16.46
C GLY A 213 -17.41 3.53 -15.85
N GLY A 214 -16.97 4.79 -15.89
CA GLY A 214 -17.85 5.92 -15.75
C GLY A 214 -18.90 5.91 -16.86
N GLU A 215 -20.04 6.51 -16.53
CA GLU A 215 -21.15 6.85 -17.43
C GLU A 215 -22.05 5.68 -17.86
N THR A 216 -23.07 5.41 -17.03
CA THR A 216 -24.41 5.21 -17.61
C THR A 216 -25.11 6.56 -17.67
N THR A 217 -25.30 7.01 -18.91
CA THR A 217 -26.17 8.08 -19.42
C THR A 217 -27.34 8.49 -18.54
#